data_AF-A0A2M7U584-F1
#
_entry.id   AF-A0A2M7U584-F1
#
_cell.length_a   1.000
_cell.length_b   1.000
_cell.length_c   1.000
_cell.angle_alpha   90.00
_cell.angle_beta   90.00
_cell.angle_gamma   90.00
#
_symmetry.space_group_name_H-M   'P 1'
#
loop_
_entity.id
_entity.type
_entity.pdbx_description
1 polymer ?
#
loop_
_entity_poly.entity_id
_entity_poly.type
_entity_poly.pdbx_seq_one_letter_code
_entity_poly.pdbx_strand_id
1 'polypeptide(L)'
;TVIAGEDIVASRKKLLEVKTDYVSKKYNPVFLALSNILDKIKIDEQEVNLFGDSSVYFIENLSKKYNGRQKTVFKDSIVEFSKNRNITLVDWEAGKSAYDISGLKRIATTFIECKPSKSIFELLDSCYPKNLKTFIKSYRKLTLTQDEMFIFIMLVKHIRNLILAKVDALPQSIKPWQRSKLTHQSALWTEKNLVSFYDGLAKIDIALKTGASSYSIGQSLELLLCYYVR
;
A
#
# COMPACT_ATOMS: atom_id res chain seq x y z
N THR A 1 -1.55 -16.63 -11.33
CA THR A 1 -1.80 -15.19 -11.12
C THR A 1 -1.58 -14.85 -9.66
N VAL A 2 -0.95 -13.71 -9.36
CA VAL A 2 -0.80 -13.18 -8.00
C VAL A 2 -1.48 -11.81 -7.95
N ILE A 3 -2.36 -11.62 -6.99
CA ILE A 3 -3.09 -10.36 -6.73
C ILE A 3 -2.62 -9.85 -5.37
N ALA A 4 -1.99 -8.68 -5.34
CA ALA A 4 -1.44 -8.10 -4.13
C ALA A 4 -1.78 -6.61 -4.05
N GLY A 5 -1.53 -5.99 -2.91
CA GLY A 5 -1.65 -4.55 -2.77
C GLY A 5 -1.90 -4.10 -1.34
N GLU A 6 -1.42 -2.90 -1.03
CA GLU A 6 -1.71 -2.21 0.23
C GLU A 6 -3.16 -1.70 0.27
N ASP A 7 -3.81 -1.52 -0.90
CA ASP A 7 -5.26 -1.33 -0.97
C ASP A 7 -5.97 -2.69 -0.86
N ILE A 8 -6.27 -3.10 0.37
CA ILE A 8 -6.91 -4.38 0.67
C ILE A 8 -8.30 -4.46 0.04
N VAL A 9 -9.05 -3.36 0.03
CA VAL A 9 -10.41 -3.32 -0.53
C VAL A 9 -10.38 -3.51 -2.05
N ALA A 10 -9.50 -2.77 -2.75
CA ALA A 10 -9.36 -2.89 -4.19
C ALA A 10 -8.80 -4.26 -4.61
N SER A 11 -7.80 -4.79 -3.88
CA SER A 11 -7.23 -6.12 -4.18
C SER A 11 -8.24 -7.24 -3.92
N ARG A 12 -9.04 -7.15 -2.85
CA ARG A 12 -10.10 -8.13 -2.56
C ARG A 12 -11.19 -8.09 -3.62
N LYS A 13 -11.62 -6.90 -4.05
CA LYS A 13 -12.55 -6.75 -5.16
C LYS A 13 -12.00 -7.40 -6.43
N LYS A 14 -10.70 -7.20 -6.72
CA LYS A 14 -10.07 -7.78 -7.91
C LYS A 14 -10.04 -9.31 -7.88
N LEU A 15 -9.80 -9.91 -6.71
CA LEU A 15 -9.88 -11.36 -6.54
C LEU A 15 -11.28 -11.90 -6.90
N LEU A 16 -12.34 -11.22 -6.46
CA LEU A 16 -13.72 -11.61 -6.77
C LEU A 16 -14.06 -11.45 -8.26
N GLU A 17 -13.55 -10.39 -8.91
CA GLU A 17 -13.67 -10.22 -10.37
C GLU A 17 -13.02 -11.39 -11.12
N VAL A 18 -11.79 -11.76 -10.75
CA VAL A 18 -11.07 -12.89 -11.36
C VAL A 18 -11.79 -14.21 -11.13
N LYS A 19 -12.33 -14.44 -9.92
CA LYS A 19 -13.15 -15.62 -9.64
C LYS A 19 -14.38 -15.68 -10.56
N THR A 20 -15.08 -14.56 -10.70
CA THR A 20 -16.30 -14.46 -11.52
C THR A 20 -15.99 -14.72 -12.99
N ASP A 21 -14.85 -14.23 -13.49
CA ASP A 21 -14.38 -14.50 -14.85
C ASP A 21 -14.17 -16.00 -15.10
N TYR A 22 -13.52 -16.72 -14.18
CA TYR A 22 -13.36 -18.18 -14.30
C TYR A 22 -14.70 -18.93 -14.26
N VAL A 23 -15.62 -18.53 -13.37
CA VAL A 23 -16.97 -19.13 -13.32
C VAL A 23 -17.71 -18.91 -14.65
N SER A 24 -17.62 -17.71 -15.23
CA SER A 24 -18.26 -17.39 -16.53
C SER A 24 -17.72 -18.24 -17.68
N LYS A 25 -16.44 -18.65 -17.59
CA LYS A 25 -15.76 -19.55 -18.53
C LYS A 25 -16.03 -21.03 -18.24
N LYS A 26 -16.99 -21.35 -17.36
CA LYS A 26 -17.40 -22.71 -16.94
C LYS A 26 -16.33 -23.49 -16.18
N TYR A 27 -15.32 -22.81 -15.62
CA TYR A 27 -14.42 -23.45 -14.65
C TYR A 27 -15.11 -23.58 -13.29
N ASN A 28 -14.59 -24.47 -12.45
CA ASN A 28 -15.00 -24.62 -11.06
C ASN A 28 -13.88 -24.18 -10.08
N PRO A 29 -13.77 -22.88 -9.74
CA PRO A 29 -12.77 -22.38 -8.80
C PRO A 29 -12.86 -23.00 -7.40
N VAL A 30 -11.77 -23.61 -6.94
CA VAL A 30 -11.69 -24.19 -5.59
C VAL A 30 -10.78 -23.35 -4.70
N PHE A 31 -11.28 -22.92 -3.53
CA PHE A 31 -10.45 -22.27 -2.51
C PHE A 31 -9.72 -23.33 -1.67
N LEU A 32 -8.40 -23.21 -1.58
CA LEU A 32 -7.55 -24.11 -0.81
C LEU A 32 -6.85 -23.38 0.33
N ALA A 33 -6.71 -24.09 1.45
CA ALA A 33 -5.84 -23.67 2.53
C ALA A 33 -4.37 -23.88 2.15
N LEU A 34 -3.48 -23.00 2.62
CA LEU A 34 -2.03 -23.05 2.39
C LEU A 34 -1.34 -24.33 2.93
N SER A 35 -1.98 -25.05 3.83
CA SER A 35 -1.51 -26.37 4.28
C SER A 35 -1.70 -27.45 3.20
N ASN A 36 -2.77 -27.37 2.40
CA ASN A 36 -3.25 -28.48 1.58
C ASN A 36 -2.91 -28.31 0.09
N ILE A 37 -2.29 -27.19 -0.29
CA ILE A 37 -2.05 -26.84 -1.71
C ILE A 37 -1.20 -27.88 -2.44
N LEU A 38 -0.09 -28.34 -1.84
CA LEU A 38 0.80 -29.28 -2.51
C LEU A 38 0.14 -30.63 -2.73
N ASP A 39 -0.60 -31.12 -1.74
CA ASP A 39 -1.25 -32.43 -1.82
C ASP A 39 -2.37 -32.41 -2.86
N LYS A 40 -3.18 -31.35 -2.87
CA LYS A 40 -4.29 -31.25 -3.82
C LYS A 40 -3.81 -31.04 -5.27
N ILE A 41 -2.77 -30.23 -5.47
CA ILE A 41 -2.19 -30.05 -6.80
C ILE A 41 -1.58 -31.37 -7.32
N LYS A 42 -0.88 -32.14 -6.47
CA LYS A 42 -0.31 -33.43 -6.87
C LYS A 42 -1.37 -34.46 -7.26
N ILE A 43 -2.46 -34.53 -6.50
CA ILE A 43 -3.59 -35.42 -6.83
C ILE A 43 -4.16 -35.03 -8.18
N ASP A 44 -4.45 -33.75 -8.37
CA ASP A 44 -5.11 -33.29 -9.59
C ASP A 44 -4.15 -33.35 -10.79
N GLU A 45 -2.82 -33.21 -10.64
CA GLU A 45 -1.85 -33.52 -11.71
C GLU A 45 -1.93 -34.97 -12.19
N GLN A 46 -2.22 -35.91 -11.28
CA GLN A 46 -2.40 -37.33 -11.63
C GLN A 46 -3.77 -37.59 -12.27
N GLU A 47 -4.82 -36.90 -11.80
CA GLU A 47 -6.20 -37.06 -12.29
C GLU A 47 -6.47 -36.32 -13.62
N VAL A 48 -5.76 -35.23 -13.91
CA VAL A 48 -5.88 -34.47 -15.18
C VAL A 48 -5.62 -35.35 -16.40
N ASN A 49 -4.88 -36.45 -16.24
CA ASN A 49 -4.66 -37.45 -17.30
C ASN A 49 -5.93 -38.26 -17.68
N LEU A 50 -7.02 -38.21 -16.90
CA LEU A 50 -8.24 -38.99 -17.15
C LEU A 50 -9.38 -38.19 -17.79
N PHE A 51 -9.46 -36.86 -17.58
CA PHE A 51 -10.62 -36.06 -18.04
C PHE A 51 -10.27 -34.74 -18.75
N GLY A 52 -8.99 -34.34 -18.79
CA GLY A 52 -8.54 -33.20 -19.60
C GLY A 52 -8.99 -31.80 -19.13
N ASP A 53 -9.74 -31.70 -18.03
CA ASP A 53 -10.18 -30.43 -17.47
C ASP A 53 -9.04 -29.71 -16.73
N SER A 54 -8.91 -28.40 -16.95
CA SER A 54 -7.91 -27.58 -16.27
C SER A 54 -8.43 -27.08 -14.92
N SER A 55 -7.72 -27.42 -13.84
CA SER A 55 -8.11 -27.04 -12.48
C SER A 55 -7.72 -25.60 -12.16
N VAL A 56 -8.63 -24.88 -11.47
CA VAL A 56 -8.40 -23.50 -11.03
C VAL A 56 -8.48 -23.42 -9.50
N TYR A 57 -7.35 -23.13 -8.86
CA TYR A 57 -7.27 -22.99 -7.40
C TYR A 57 -7.07 -21.55 -6.97
N PHE A 58 -7.70 -21.21 -5.86
CA PHE A 58 -7.58 -19.93 -5.18
C PHE A 58 -6.94 -20.14 -3.81
N ILE A 59 -5.94 -19.33 -3.48
CA ILE A 59 -5.23 -19.38 -2.21
C ILE A 59 -4.99 -17.96 -1.67
N GLU A 60 -4.79 -17.86 -0.37
CA GLU A 60 -4.44 -16.60 0.29
C GLU A 60 -3.10 -16.70 1.02
N ASN A 61 -2.28 -15.66 0.88
CA ASN A 61 -1.01 -15.47 1.57
C ASN A 61 0.03 -16.58 1.32
N LEU A 62 0.19 -17.04 0.07
CA LEU A 62 1.24 -17.98 -0.34
C LEU A 62 2.65 -17.54 0.07
N SER A 63 2.88 -16.23 0.14
CA SER A 63 4.12 -15.59 0.55
C SER A 63 4.58 -16.02 1.94
N LYS A 64 3.67 -16.40 2.84
CA LYS A 64 4.02 -16.89 4.19
C LYS A 64 4.95 -18.10 4.17
N LYS A 65 4.82 -18.98 3.17
CA LYS A 65 5.70 -20.16 2.99
C LYS A 65 6.69 -19.99 1.83
N TYR A 66 6.38 -19.14 0.85
CA TYR A 66 7.23 -18.97 -0.32
C TYR A 66 8.32 -17.90 -0.16
N ASN A 67 8.10 -16.86 0.66
CA ASN A 67 9.12 -15.83 0.85
C ASN A 67 10.32 -16.34 1.66
N GLY A 68 11.46 -15.67 1.53
CA GLY A 68 12.71 -16.01 2.21
C GLY A 68 13.77 -16.60 1.29
N ARG A 69 15.01 -16.66 1.77
CA ARG A 69 16.19 -17.04 0.96
C ARG A 69 16.45 -18.53 0.91
N GLN A 70 15.96 -19.29 1.90
CA GLN A 70 16.16 -20.74 1.97
C GLN A 70 15.38 -21.44 0.85
N LYS A 71 16.04 -22.38 0.19
CA LYS A 71 15.39 -23.37 -0.68
C LYS A 71 14.64 -24.36 0.18
N THR A 72 13.41 -24.68 -0.21
CA THR A 72 12.56 -25.63 0.49
C THR A 72 11.80 -26.42 -0.56
N VAL A 73 11.44 -27.67 -0.24
CA VAL A 73 10.62 -28.52 -1.11
C VAL A 73 9.35 -27.79 -1.55
N PHE A 74 8.73 -27.03 -0.65
CA PHE A 74 7.56 -26.22 -0.97
C PHE A 74 7.81 -25.22 -2.10
N LYS A 75 8.91 -24.47 -2.06
CA LYS A 75 9.25 -23.49 -3.11
C LYS A 75 9.54 -24.16 -4.43
N ASP A 76 10.29 -25.25 -4.40
CA ASP A 76 10.65 -25.99 -5.61
C ASP A 76 9.38 -26.54 -6.28
N SER A 77 8.43 -27.10 -5.51
CA SER A 77 7.13 -27.53 -6.02
C SER A 77 6.30 -26.37 -6.60
N ILE A 78 6.24 -25.22 -5.93
CA ILE A 78 5.50 -24.04 -6.45
C ILE A 78 6.14 -23.52 -7.76
N VAL A 79 7.46 -23.54 -7.87
CA VAL A 79 8.17 -23.18 -9.11
C VAL A 79 7.87 -24.18 -10.22
N GLU A 80 7.84 -25.47 -9.91
CA GLU A 80 7.46 -26.52 -10.86
C GLU A 80 6.02 -26.34 -11.36
N PHE A 81 5.08 -26.12 -10.45
CA PHE A 81 3.67 -25.87 -10.79
C PHE A 81 3.50 -24.59 -11.62
N SER A 82 4.32 -23.55 -11.39
CA SER A 82 4.26 -22.33 -12.20
C SER A 82 4.57 -22.57 -13.69
N LYS A 83 5.20 -23.71 -14.03
CA LYS A 83 5.50 -24.11 -15.40
C LYS A 83 4.41 -25.01 -16.01
N ASN A 84 3.58 -25.64 -15.18
CA ASN A 84 2.52 -26.52 -15.63
C ASN A 84 1.34 -25.69 -16.20
N ARG A 85 0.93 -25.97 -17.43
CA ARG A 85 -0.16 -25.23 -18.11
C ARG A 85 -1.55 -25.75 -17.77
N ASN A 86 -1.66 -26.93 -17.18
CA ASN A 86 -2.95 -27.56 -16.89
C ASN A 86 -3.56 -27.08 -15.57
N ILE A 87 -2.75 -26.43 -14.72
CA ILE A 87 -3.16 -25.97 -13.41
C ILE A 87 -3.03 -24.45 -13.33
N THR A 88 -4.14 -23.81 -13.00
CA THR A 88 -4.19 -22.38 -12.77
C THR A 88 -4.25 -22.10 -11.28
N LEU A 89 -3.19 -21.50 -10.74
CA LEU A 89 -3.16 -21.02 -9.35
C LEU A 89 -3.36 -19.50 -9.30
N VAL A 90 -4.35 -19.06 -8.52
CA VAL A 90 -4.62 -17.65 -8.20
C VAL A 90 -4.34 -17.43 -6.72
N ASP A 91 -3.35 -16.60 -6.42
CA ASP A 91 -2.96 -16.23 -5.06
C ASP A 91 -3.37 -14.79 -4.75
N TRP A 92 -3.88 -14.55 -3.54
CA TRP A 92 -4.17 -13.22 -3.02
C TRP A 92 -3.34 -12.89 -1.78
N GLU A 93 -2.63 -11.78 -1.85
CA GLU A 93 -1.70 -11.30 -0.81
C GLU A 93 -2.24 -10.01 -0.19
N ALA A 94 -2.85 -10.13 0.98
CA ALA A 94 -3.46 -9.00 1.68
C ALA A 94 -2.39 -8.04 2.23
N GLY A 95 -2.43 -6.78 1.80
CA GLY A 95 -1.59 -5.72 2.36
C GLY A 95 -0.11 -5.83 2.00
N LYS A 96 0.25 -6.60 0.96
CA LYS A 96 1.64 -6.76 0.52
C LYS A 96 1.92 -5.94 -0.74
N SER A 97 3.05 -5.24 -0.76
CA SER A 97 3.54 -4.57 -1.97
C SER A 97 4.27 -5.54 -2.89
N ALA A 98 4.43 -5.19 -4.17
CA ALA A 98 5.25 -5.94 -5.12
C ALA A 98 6.71 -6.11 -4.66
N TYR A 99 7.20 -5.19 -3.81
CA TYR A 99 8.53 -5.26 -3.23
C TYR A 99 8.62 -6.38 -2.18
N ASP A 100 7.62 -6.47 -1.29
CA ASP A 100 7.60 -7.45 -0.19
C ASP A 100 7.53 -8.90 -0.67
N ILE A 101 6.89 -9.14 -1.82
CA ILE A 101 6.69 -10.47 -2.42
C ILE A 101 7.41 -10.61 -3.76
N SER A 102 8.56 -9.96 -3.91
CA SER A 102 9.35 -9.96 -5.15
C SER A 102 9.68 -11.37 -5.69
N GLY A 103 9.80 -12.37 -4.82
CA GLY A 103 9.97 -13.77 -5.20
C GLY A 103 8.77 -14.34 -5.94
N LEU A 104 7.55 -14.14 -5.42
CA LEU A 104 6.31 -14.57 -6.06
C LEU A 104 6.07 -13.81 -7.37
N LYS A 105 6.36 -12.50 -7.36
CA LYS A 105 6.27 -11.66 -8.57
C LYS A 105 7.08 -12.22 -9.73
N ARG A 106 8.24 -12.83 -9.47
CA ARG A 106 9.13 -13.39 -10.49
C ARG A 106 8.57 -14.64 -11.17
N ILE A 107 7.80 -15.45 -10.44
CA ILE A 107 7.25 -16.71 -10.95
C ILE A 107 5.80 -16.58 -11.43
N ALA A 108 5.12 -15.49 -11.08
CA ALA A 108 3.74 -15.24 -11.48
C ALA A 108 3.64 -14.92 -12.98
N THR A 109 2.79 -15.66 -13.70
CA THR A 109 2.43 -15.36 -15.11
C THR A 109 1.75 -13.99 -15.25
N THR A 110 0.95 -13.62 -14.25
CA THR A 110 0.26 -12.33 -14.18
C THR A 110 0.33 -11.84 -12.75
N PHE A 111 0.79 -10.60 -12.57
CA PHE A 111 0.90 -9.94 -11.29
C PHE A 111 0.07 -8.66 -11.29
N ILE A 112 -0.90 -8.56 -10.38
CA ILE A 112 -1.78 -7.41 -10.25
C ILE A 112 -1.50 -6.73 -8.91
N GLU A 113 -1.01 -5.49 -8.94
CA GLU A 113 -0.75 -4.68 -7.74
C GLU A 113 -1.81 -3.60 -7.59
N CYS A 114 -2.65 -3.71 -6.55
CA CYS A 114 -3.57 -2.66 -6.12
C CYS A 114 -2.84 -1.70 -5.20
N LYS A 115 -2.18 -0.71 -5.80
CA LYS A 115 -1.53 0.37 -5.07
C LYS A 115 -2.55 1.18 -4.28
N PRO A 116 -2.18 1.70 -3.09
CA PRO A 116 -3.07 2.57 -2.33
C PRO A 116 -3.48 3.77 -3.19
N SER A 117 -4.76 4.13 -3.11
CA SER A 117 -5.36 5.13 -4.01
C SER A 117 -4.72 6.52 -3.94
N LYS A 118 -3.91 6.82 -2.90
CA LYS A 118 -2.98 7.94 -2.78
C LYS A 118 -1.85 7.59 -1.82
N SER A 119 -0.59 7.86 -2.20
CA SER A 119 0.54 7.70 -1.27
C SER A 119 0.55 8.80 -0.20
N ILE A 120 1.14 8.52 0.98
CA ILE A 120 1.39 9.55 2.00
C ILE A 120 2.14 10.76 1.41
N PHE A 121 3.04 10.54 0.45
CA PHE A 121 3.79 11.61 -0.22
C PHE A 121 2.90 12.52 -1.06
N GLU A 122 1.86 11.99 -1.72
CA GLU A 122 0.88 12.83 -2.44
C GLU A 122 0.06 13.71 -1.49
N LEU A 123 -0.28 13.20 -0.31
CA LEU A 123 -0.91 14.02 0.73
C LEU A 123 0.02 15.17 1.15
N LEU A 124 1.29 14.85 1.43
CA LEU A 124 2.30 15.83 1.83
C LEU A 124 2.55 16.89 0.74
N ASP A 125 2.70 16.47 -0.52
CA ASP A 125 2.86 17.38 -1.68
C ASP A 125 1.63 18.29 -1.87
N SER A 126 0.45 17.89 -1.38
CA SER A 126 -0.78 18.71 -1.43
C SER A 126 -0.90 19.74 -0.30
N CYS A 127 0.00 19.74 0.69
CA CYS A 127 -0.05 20.63 1.85
C CYS A 127 0.54 22.02 1.54
N TYR A 128 -0.26 22.91 0.95
CA TYR A 128 0.11 24.31 0.69
C TYR A 128 -1.12 25.23 0.67
N PRO A 129 -0.96 26.56 0.86
CA PRO A 129 -2.09 27.49 0.92
C PRO A 129 -2.99 27.40 -0.32
N LYS A 130 -4.29 27.63 -0.16
CA LYS A 130 -5.31 27.53 -1.23
C LYS A 130 -5.55 26.11 -1.78
N ASN A 131 -5.11 25.04 -1.08
CA ASN A 131 -5.29 23.65 -1.53
C ASN A 131 -6.04 22.76 -0.52
N LEU A 132 -6.75 23.35 0.44
CA LEU A 132 -7.44 22.64 1.52
C LEU A 132 -8.36 21.51 1.02
N LYS A 133 -9.17 21.75 -0.01
CA LYS A 133 -10.13 20.76 -0.53
C LYS A 133 -9.43 19.49 -1.01
N THR A 134 -8.31 19.64 -1.73
CA THR A 134 -7.50 18.52 -2.22
C THR A 134 -6.84 17.79 -1.07
N PHE A 135 -6.28 18.54 -0.11
CA PHE A 135 -5.64 17.96 1.07
C PHE A 135 -6.63 17.13 1.89
N ILE A 136 -7.77 17.70 2.30
CA ILE A 136 -8.78 17.02 3.13
C ILE A 136 -9.34 15.78 2.44
N LYS A 137 -9.61 15.85 1.12
CA LYS A 137 -10.05 14.67 0.36
C LYS A 137 -9.01 13.56 0.36
N SER A 138 -7.72 13.91 0.29
CA SER A 138 -6.63 12.92 0.34
C SER A 138 -6.44 12.38 1.76
N TYR A 139 -6.50 13.25 2.76
CA TYR A 139 -6.35 12.93 4.18
C TYR A 139 -7.38 11.89 4.61
N ARG A 140 -8.67 12.16 4.36
CA ARG A 140 -9.78 11.26 4.73
C ARG A 140 -9.74 9.91 4.02
N LYS A 141 -9.11 9.83 2.84
CA LYS A 141 -8.90 8.53 2.17
C LYS A 141 -7.75 7.76 2.81
N LEU A 142 -6.69 8.46 3.21
CA LEU A 142 -5.50 7.84 3.78
C LEU A 142 -5.76 7.35 5.20
N THR A 143 -6.59 8.04 5.99
CA THR A 143 -6.98 7.58 7.35
C THR A 143 -7.81 6.29 7.36
N LEU A 144 -8.34 5.84 6.20
CA LEU A 144 -9.01 4.54 6.09
C LEU A 144 -8.03 3.36 6.11
N THR A 145 -6.76 3.60 5.78
CA THR A 145 -5.75 2.54 5.61
C THR A 145 -4.48 2.78 6.43
N GLN A 146 -4.28 3.99 6.97
CA GLN A 146 -3.11 4.40 7.72
C GLN A 146 -3.53 5.06 9.02
N ASP A 147 -2.73 4.84 10.07
CA ASP A 147 -2.93 5.44 11.37
C ASP A 147 -2.77 6.98 11.35
N GLU A 148 -3.65 7.70 12.05
CA GLU A 148 -3.65 9.18 12.05
C GLU A 148 -2.38 9.77 12.66
N MET A 149 -1.82 9.14 13.71
CA MET A 149 -0.56 9.58 14.32
C MET A 149 0.60 9.42 13.33
N PHE A 150 0.64 8.33 12.58
CA PHE A 150 1.63 8.14 11.52
C PHE A 150 1.56 9.26 10.47
N ILE A 151 0.36 9.58 9.98
CA ILE A 151 0.16 10.67 9.01
C ILE A 151 0.62 12.01 9.60
N PHE A 152 0.27 12.30 10.85
CA PHE A 152 0.68 13.52 11.54
C PHE A 152 2.21 13.63 11.67
N ILE A 153 2.89 12.58 12.12
CA ILE A 153 4.36 12.55 12.24
C ILE A 153 5.03 12.80 10.89
N MET A 154 4.49 12.21 9.82
CA MET A 154 4.97 12.41 8.46
C MET A 154 4.78 13.86 8.02
N LEU A 155 3.64 14.48 8.35
CA LEU A 155 3.38 15.88 8.07
C LEU A 155 4.35 16.81 8.81
N VAL A 156 4.56 16.61 10.11
CA VAL A 156 5.52 17.41 10.91
C VAL A 156 6.92 17.38 10.28
N LYS A 157 7.42 16.18 9.93
CA LYS A 157 8.72 16.02 9.27
C LYS A 157 8.76 16.75 7.92
N HIS A 158 7.68 16.69 7.16
CA HIS A 158 7.56 17.35 5.85
C HIS A 158 7.60 18.87 5.97
N ILE A 159 6.80 19.45 6.87
CA ILE A 159 6.78 20.90 7.10
C ILE A 159 8.14 21.40 7.58
N ARG A 160 8.82 20.67 8.45
CA ARG A 160 10.20 20.98 8.83
C ARG A 160 11.13 21.02 7.61
N ASN A 161 11.00 20.06 6.70
CA ASN A 161 11.80 20.06 5.46
C ASN A 161 11.44 21.24 4.54
N LEU A 162 10.16 21.65 4.48
CA LEU A 162 9.77 22.86 3.74
C LEU A 162 10.39 24.13 4.34
N ILE A 163 10.48 24.23 5.66
CA ILE A 163 11.18 25.34 6.33
C ILE A 163 12.65 25.36 5.93
N LEU A 164 13.34 24.22 6.03
CA LEU A 164 14.74 24.10 5.61
C LEU A 164 14.92 24.42 4.12
N ALA A 165 13.98 24.03 3.26
CA ALA A 165 13.99 24.36 1.84
C ALA A 165 13.82 25.86 1.58
N LYS A 166 13.05 26.56 2.43
CA LYS A 166 12.80 28.00 2.32
C LYS A 166 14.06 28.84 2.57
N VAL A 167 14.93 28.34 3.45
CA VAL A 167 16.20 29.00 3.84
C VAL A 167 17.44 28.35 3.20
N ASP A 168 17.24 27.52 2.17
CA ASP A 168 18.28 26.76 1.47
C ASP A 168 19.23 25.94 2.37
N ALA A 169 18.69 25.42 3.48
CA ALA A 169 19.40 24.62 4.48
C ALA A 169 19.07 23.11 4.41
N LEU A 170 18.56 22.63 3.27
CA LEU A 170 18.23 21.21 3.10
C LEU A 170 19.50 20.32 3.14
N PRO A 171 19.50 19.22 3.92
CA PRO A 171 20.62 18.29 3.97
C PRO A 171 21.04 17.74 2.60
N GLN A 172 22.34 17.54 2.40
CA GLN A 172 22.88 16.96 1.17
C GLN A 172 22.43 15.50 0.94
N SER A 173 21.96 14.79 1.97
CA SER A 173 21.42 13.43 1.85
C SER A 173 20.06 13.36 1.14
N ILE A 174 19.38 14.50 0.93
CA ILE A 174 18.10 14.52 0.20
C ILE A 174 18.37 14.40 -1.30
N LYS A 175 17.69 13.44 -1.95
CA LYS A 175 17.80 13.19 -3.40
C LYS A 175 17.41 14.43 -4.22
N PRO A 176 18.05 14.71 -5.37
CA PRO A 176 17.79 15.91 -6.17
C PRO A 176 16.33 16.14 -6.54
N TRP A 177 15.60 15.09 -6.91
CA TRP A 177 14.17 15.19 -7.27
C TRP A 177 13.30 15.60 -6.08
N GLN A 178 13.64 15.14 -4.87
CA GLN A 178 12.91 15.46 -3.64
C GLN A 178 13.23 16.89 -3.21
N ARG A 179 14.49 17.32 -3.35
CA ARG A 179 14.90 18.70 -3.14
C ARG A 179 14.10 19.65 -4.04
N SER A 180 14.03 19.37 -5.34
CA SER A 180 13.26 20.18 -6.29
C SER A 180 11.79 20.32 -5.90
N LYS A 181 11.13 19.21 -5.52
CA LYS A 181 9.75 19.25 -5.01
C LYS A 181 9.59 20.10 -3.75
N LEU A 182 10.46 19.91 -2.76
CA LEU A 182 10.41 20.66 -1.49
C LEU A 182 10.64 22.15 -1.71
N THR A 183 11.61 22.53 -2.54
CA THR A 183 11.87 23.93 -2.88
C THR A 183 10.70 24.57 -3.63
N HIS A 184 10.10 23.85 -4.58
CA HIS A 184 8.92 24.35 -5.29
C HIS A 184 7.73 24.54 -4.34
N GLN A 185 7.45 23.55 -3.49
CA GLN A 185 6.34 23.63 -2.55
C GLN A 185 6.58 24.70 -1.46
N SER A 186 7.81 24.85 -0.96
CA SER A 186 8.12 25.87 0.06
C SER A 186 7.92 27.28 -0.49
N ALA A 187 8.13 27.50 -1.80
CA ALA A 187 7.88 28.77 -2.46
C ALA A 187 6.40 29.22 -2.38
N LEU A 188 5.45 28.27 -2.31
CA LEU A 188 4.01 28.55 -2.18
C LEU A 188 3.61 29.10 -0.81
N TRP A 189 4.45 28.95 0.20
CA TRP A 189 4.22 29.44 1.54
C TRP A 189 4.88 30.81 1.77
N THR A 190 4.27 31.66 2.59
CA THR A 190 5.04 32.75 3.23
C THR A 190 5.84 32.16 4.40
N GLU A 191 7.03 32.69 4.66
CA GLU A 191 7.88 32.20 5.76
C GLU A 191 7.13 32.26 7.11
N LYS A 192 6.50 33.41 7.39
CA LYS A 192 5.68 33.61 8.60
C LYS A 192 4.59 32.54 8.74
N ASN A 193 3.83 32.24 7.68
CA ASN A 193 2.75 31.26 7.77
C ASN A 193 3.28 29.83 7.91
N LEU A 194 4.40 29.50 7.24
CA LEU A 194 4.99 28.17 7.32
C LEU A 194 5.53 27.86 8.72
N VAL A 195 6.25 28.82 9.32
CA VAL A 195 6.74 28.72 10.71
C VAL A 195 5.56 28.64 11.67
N SER A 196 4.57 29.51 11.51
CA SER A 196 3.38 29.53 12.37
C SER A 196 2.54 28.24 12.25
N PHE A 197 2.47 27.64 11.06
CA PHE A 197 1.85 26.33 10.86
C PHE A 197 2.63 25.22 11.59
N TYR A 198 3.96 25.24 11.51
CA TYR A 198 4.82 24.30 12.24
C TYR A 198 4.67 24.43 13.76
N ASP A 199 4.57 25.65 14.29
CA ASP A 199 4.27 25.90 15.71
C ASP A 199 2.89 25.35 16.09
N GLY A 200 1.90 25.48 15.21
CA GLY A 200 0.58 24.89 15.37
C GLY A 200 0.64 23.37 15.49
N LEU A 201 1.42 22.71 14.64
CA LEU A 201 1.65 21.26 14.73
C LEU A 201 2.34 20.88 16.05
N ALA A 202 3.35 21.64 16.49
CA ALA A 202 4.00 21.41 17.78
C ALA A 202 3.03 21.53 18.96
N LYS A 203 2.11 22.50 18.94
CA LYS A 203 1.07 22.65 19.97
C LYS A 203 0.13 21.45 20.01
N ILE A 204 -0.24 20.89 18.86
CA ILE A 204 -1.05 19.68 18.77
C ILE A 204 -0.32 18.50 19.45
N ASP A 205 0.96 18.28 19.11
CA ASP A 205 1.77 17.20 19.68
C ASP A 205 1.91 17.32 21.20
N ILE A 206 2.14 18.53 21.71
CA ILE A 206 2.19 18.80 23.15
C ILE A 206 0.84 18.49 23.80
N ALA A 207 -0.27 19.01 23.25
CA ALA A 207 -1.59 18.85 23.83
C ALA A 207 -2.05 17.38 23.87
N LEU A 208 -1.66 16.58 22.88
CA LEU A 208 -1.88 15.13 22.88
C LEU A 208 -1.08 14.42 23.97
N LYS A 209 0.22 14.72 24.09
CA LYS A 209 1.11 14.08 25.07
C LYS A 209 0.78 14.45 26.52
N THR A 210 0.23 15.64 26.74
CA THR A 210 -0.17 16.10 28.08
C THR A 210 -1.62 15.79 28.41
N GLY A 211 -2.39 15.19 27.49
CA GLY A 211 -3.82 14.93 27.68
C GLY A 211 -4.68 16.19 27.79
N ALA A 212 -4.15 17.35 27.38
CA ALA A 212 -4.82 18.65 27.48
C ALA A 212 -5.81 18.93 26.34
N SER A 213 -5.89 18.05 25.33
CA SER A 213 -6.80 18.19 24.19
C SER A 213 -8.07 17.35 24.37
N SER A 214 -9.24 17.97 24.23
CA SER A 214 -10.52 17.26 24.07
C SER A 214 -10.77 16.77 22.64
N TYR A 215 -9.93 17.16 21.68
CA TYR A 215 -10.02 16.78 20.27
C TYR A 215 -9.11 15.59 19.95
N SER A 216 -9.55 14.74 19.02
CA SER A 216 -8.67 13.75 18.39
C SER A 216 -7.59 14.43 17.56
N ILE A 217 -6.49 13.72 17.26
CA ILE A 217 -5.41 14.28 16.44
C ILE A 217 -5.90 14.72 15.06
N GLY A 218 -6.77 13.93 14.42
CA GLY A 218 -7.37 14.31 13.14
C GLY A 218 -8.22 15.58 13.23
N GLN A 219 -9.02 15.73 14.29
CA GLN A 219 -9.81 16.96 14.51
C GLN A 219 -8.91 18.18 14.72
N SER A 220 -7.89 18.07 15.58
CA SER A 220 -6.92 19.16 15.81
C SER A 220 -6.19 19.54 14.52
N LEU A 221 -5.82 18.54 13.71
CA LEU A 221 -5.16 18.75 12.43
C LEU A 221 -6.08 19.42 11.40
N GLU A 222 -7.32 18.94 11.23
CA GLU A 222 -8.30 19.55 10.32
C GLU A 222 -8.54 21.04 10.67
N LEU A 223 -8.63 21.38 11.97
CA LEU A 223 -8.76 22.76 12.44
C LEU A 223 -7.57 23.63 12.03
N LEU A 224 -6.35 23.14 12.25
CA LEU A 224 -5.13 23.86 11.89
C LEU A 224 -5.04 24.07 10.36
N LEU A 225 -5.37 23.04 9.58
CA LEU A 225 -5.37 23.10 8.12
C LEU A 225 -6.37 24.14 7.58
N CYS A 226 -7.54 24.27 8.19
CA CYS A 226 -8.54 25.27 7.80
C CYS A 226 -8.03 26.71 7.92
N TYR A 227 -7.05 26.96 8.78
CA TYR A 227 -6.45 28.28 8.94
C TYR A 227 -5.31 28.54 7.94
N TYR A 228 -4.43 27.56 7.71
CA TYR A 228 -3.19 27.77 6.95
C TYR A 228 -3.21 27.26 5.50
N VAL A 229 -4.09 26.30 5.17
CA VAL A 229 -4.13 25.61 3.88
C VAL A 229 -5.35 26.03 3.04
N ARG A 230 -6.28 26.79 3.63
CA ARG A 230 -7.48 27.34 2.96
C ARG A 230 -7.15 28.26 1.79
#